data_AF-A0A437SXX5-F1
#
_entry.id   AF-A0A437SXX5-F1
#
_cell.length_a   1.000
_cell.length_b   1.000
_cell.length_c   1.000
_cell.angle_alpha   90.00
_cell.angle_beta   90.00
_cell.angle_gamma   90.00
#
_symmetry.space_group_name_H-M   'P 1'
#
loop_
_entity.id
_entity.type
_entity.pdbx_description
1 polymer ?
#
loop_
_entity_poly.entity_id
_entity_poly.type
_entity_poly.pdbx_seq_one_letter_code
_entity_poly.pdbx_strand_id
1 'polypeptide(L)'
;MTTFLKVDDEFKRTLGYLPDDDLLDDQILLRMKSALIGAENYVQGAIGQDNIDFYKRDDILPLYKLACFAIAANWFNHPSTATASTTAKSIIGQLRGSYDESEVSDDGTTAES
;
A
#
# COMPACT_ATOMS: atom_id res chain seq x y z
N MET A 1 2.03 2.25 12.52
CA MET A 1 2.36 2.29 11.09
C MET A 1 2.36 3.71 10.59
N THR A 2 3.28 4.00 9.68
CA THR A 2 3.36 5.25 8.94
C THR A 2 2.56 5.11 7.65
N THR A 3 1.78 6.12 7.30
CA THR A 3 1.04 6.16 6.03
C THR A 3 1.71 7.18 5.11
N PHE A 4 1.86 6.82 3.85
CA PHE A 4 2.55 7.61 2.83
C PHE A 4 1.59 8.04 1.73
N LEU A 5 0.63 7.19 1.40
CA LEU A 5 -0.28 7.39 0.28
C LEU A 5 -1.49 8.23 0.69
N LYS A 6 -1.84 9.19 -0.16
CA LYS A 6 -3.02 10.02 -0.03
C LYS A 6 -4.06 9.64 -1.07
N VAL A 7 -5.31 9.95 -0.76
CA VAL A 7 -6.43 9.74 -1.70
C VAL A 7 -6.23 10.52 -3.01
N ASP A 8 -5.56 11.68 -2.92
CA ASP A 8 -5.23 12.52 -4.07
C ASP A 8 -4.03 12.03 -4.89
N ASP A 9 -3.29 11.03 -4.40
CA ASP A 9 -2.17 10.41 -5.13
C ASP A 9 -2.68 9.44 -6.19
N GLU A 10 -3.69 9.82 -7.00
CA GLU A 10 -4.34 9.01 -8.05
C GLU A 10 -5.30 7.92 -7.55
N PHE A 11 -5.50 7.76 -6.23
CA PHE A 11 -6.43 6.78 -5.71
C PHE A 11 -7.89 7.09 -6.10
N LYS A 12 -8.29 8.38 -6.10
CA LYS A 12 -9.58 8.82 -6.67
C LYS A 12 -9.80 8.29 -8.09
N ARG A 13 -8.79 8.44 -8.96
CA ARG A 13 -8.84 7.95 -10.35
C ARG A 13 -8.93 6.43 -10.43
N THR A 14 -8.23 5.72 -9.54
CA THR A 14 -8.32 4.25 -9.44
C THR A 14 -9.75 3.81 -9.16
N LEU A 15 -10.50 4.59 -8.39
CA LEU A 15 -11.91 4.38 -8.08
C LEU A 15 -12.88 4.95 -9.11
N GLY A 16 -12.39 5.56 -10.20
CA GLY A 16 -13.20 6.17 -11.26
C GLY A 16 -13.67 7.60 -10.99
N TYR A 17 -13.21 8.24 -9.92
CA TYR A 17 -13.51 9.65 -9.61
C TYR A 17 -12.48 10.59 -10.24
N LEU A 18 -12.92 11.82 -10.54
CA LEU A 18 -12.00 12.87 -10.95
C LEU A 18 -11.20 13.38 -9.73
N PRO A 19 -9.96 13.88 -9.92
CA PRO A 19 -9.16 14.42 -8.82
C PRO A 19 -9.86 15.59 -8.10
N ASP A 20 -10.47 16.47 -8.89
CA ASP A 20 -11.16 17.70 -8.45
C ASP A 20 -12.67 17.50 -8.39
N ASP A 21 -13.12 16.29 -8.03
CA ASP A 21 -14.55 15.99 -7.92
C ASP A 21 -15.13 16.63 -6.65
N ASP A 22 -15.66 17.85 -6.81
CA ASP A 22 -16.32 18.62 -5.76
C ASP A 22 -17.65 17.99 -5.27
N LEU A 23 -18.12 16.90 -5.91
CA LEU A 23 -19.33 16.18 -5.52
C LEU A 23 -19.06 15.04 -4.52
N LEU A 24 -17.79 14.76 -4.21
CA LEU A 24 -17.43 13.79 -3.18
C LEU A 24 -17.79 14.31 -1.80
N ASP A 25 -18.78 13.69 -1.16
CA ASP A 25 -19.11 14.00 0.22
C ASP A 25 -18.00 13.56 1.20
N ASP A 26 -18.01 14.16 2.38
CA ASP A 26 -17.02 13.89 3.45
C ASP A 26 -17.01 12.42 3.87
N GLN A 27 -18.14 11.71 3.77
CA GLN A 27 -18.26 10.32 4.18
C GLN A 27 -17.60 9.39 3.17
N ILE A 28 -17.72 9.66 1.87
CA ILE A 28 -17.02 8.94 0.80
C ILE A 28 -15.51 9.19 0.92
N LEU A 29 -15.09 10.44 1.11
CA LEU A 29 -13.68 10.76 1.32
C LEU A 29 -13.10 10.05 2.55
N LEU A 30 -13.86 10.00 3.64
CA LEU A 30 -13.47 9.27 4.85
C LEU A 30 -13.30 7.78 4.55
N ARG A 31 -14.24 7.16 3.84
CA ARG A 31 -14.16 5.74 3.45
C ARG A 31 -12.95 5.45 2.55
N MET A 32 -12.64 6.32 1.60
CA MET A 32 -11.45 6.21 0.75
C MET A 32 -10.18 6.24 1.60
N LYS A 33 -10.08 7.20 2.53
CA LYS A 33 -8.94 7.32 3.46
C LYS A 33 -8.82 6.07 4.32
N SER A 34 -9.90 5.59 4.92
CA SER A 34 -9.87 4.40 5.78
C SER A 34 -9.45 3.14 5.02
N ALA A 35 -9.96 2.94 3.81
CA ALA A 35 -9.56 1.82 2.96
C ALA A 35 -8.07 1.89 2.59
N LEU A 36 -7.57 3.08 2.22
CA LEU A 36 -6.17 3.28 1.86
C LEU A 36 -5.23 3.06 3.04
N ILE A 37 -5.53 3.65 4.20
CA ILE A 37 -4.78 3.45 5.45
C ILE A 37 -4.74 1.96 5.82
N GLY A 38 -5.89 1.28 5.73
CA GLY A 38 -5.97 -0.15 5.99
C GLY A 38 -5.07 -0.96 5.04
N ALA A 39 -5.08 -0.62 3.75
CA ALA A 39 -4.28 -1.30 2.75
C ALA A 39 -2.78 -1.08 2.98
N GLU A 40 -2.35 0.16 3.27
CA GLU A 40 -0.96 0.45 3.62
C GLU A 40 -0.51 -0.35 4.84
N ASN A 41 -1.35 -0.40 5.88
CA ASN A 41 -1.11 -1.20 7.08
C ASN A 41 -0.95 -2.69 6.76
N TYR A 42 -1.83 -3.24 5.92
CA TYR A 42 -1.77 -4.64 5.53
C TYR A 42 -0.51 -4.96 4.71
N VAL A 43 -0.19 -4.12 3.73
CA VAL A 43 0.98 -4.30 2.85
C VAL A 43 2.27 -4.18 3.65
N GLN A 44 2.42 -3.13 4.47
CA GLN A 44 3.61 -2.96 5.30
C GLN A 44 3.75 -4.09 6.34
N GLY A 45 2.64 -4.54 6.94
CA GLY A 45 2.65 -5.69 7.85
C GLY A 45 3.03 -7.02 7.20
N ALA A 46 2.87 -7.15 5.88
CA ALA A 46 3.27 -8.34 5.14
C ALA A 46 4.73 -8.27 4.61
N ILE A 47 5.32 -7.09 4.52
CA ILE A 47 6.67 -6.83 4.00
C ILE A 47 7.66 -6.66 5.17
N GLY A 48 7.45 -5.65 6.02
CA GLY A 48 8.36 -5.23 7.09
C GLY A 48 8.09 -3.77 7.50
N GLN A 49 8.31 -3.39 8.76
CA GLN A 49 7.86 -2.08 9.27
C GLN A 49 8.98 -1.19 9.81
N ASP A 50 10.17 -1.73 9.99
CA ASP A 50 11.26 -1.03 10.67
C ASP A 50 11.95 0.00 9.76
N ASN A 51 12.04 -0.30 8.45
CA ASN A 51 12.62 0.57 7.44
C ASN A 51 11.55 1.32 6.64
N ILE A 52 11.11 2.45 7.19
CA ILE A 52 10.09 3.33 6.60
C ILE A 52 10.56 3.92 5.25
N ASP A 53 11.86 4.16 5.09
CA ASP A 53 12.40 4.81 3.89
C ASP A 53 12.47 3.85 2.70
N PHE A 54 12.45 2.53 2.93
CA PHE A 54 12.27 1.52 1.88
C PHE A 54 11.08 1.83 0.97
N TYR A 55 9.93 2.18 1.56
CA TYR A 55 8.68 2.44 0.82
C TYR A 55 8.69 3.73 0.01
N LYS A 56 9.66 4.61 0.23
CA LYS A 56 9.81 5.89 -0.48
C LYS A 56 10.80 5.82 -1.64
N ARG A 57 11.55 4.72 -1.79
CA ARG A 57 12.52 4.56 -2.87
C ARG A 57 11.81 4.57 -4.23
N ASP A 58 12.41 5.23 -5.22
CA ASP A 58 11.81 5.39 -6.55
C ASP A 58 11.54 4.05 -7.27
N ASP A 59 12.31 3.00 -6.95
CA ASP A 59 12.15 1.66 -7.50
C ASP A 59 11.11 0.81 -6.75
N ILE A 60 10.76 1.18 -5.52
CA ILE A 60 9.80 0.47 -4.67
C ILE A 60 8.41 1.12 -4.70
N LEU A 61 8.36 2.45 -4.64
CA LEU A 61 7.14 3.23 -4.49
C LEU A 61 6.07 2.89 -5.55
N PRO A 62 6.37 2.70 -6.85
CA PRO A 62 5.36 2.37 -7.85
C PRO A 62 4.65 1.03 -7.57
N LEU A 63 5.41 -0.01 -7.18
CA LEU A 63 4.86 -1.33 -6.87
C LEU A 63 4.11 -1.33 -5.54
N TYR A 64 4.66 -0.63 -4.54
CA TYR A 64 4.00 -0.43 -3.25
C TYR A 64 2.64 0.25 -3.44
N LYS A 65 2.61 1.36 -4.18
CA LYS A 65 1.40 2.10 -4.53
C LYS A 65 0.39 1.23 -5.26
N LEU A 66 0.83 0.46 -6.25
CA LEU A 66 -0.04 -0.45 -7.01
C LEU A 66 -0.70 -1.51 -6.11
N ALA A 67 0.07 -2.13 -5.21
CA ALA A 67 -0.47 -3.13 -4.28
C ALA A 67 -1.48 -2.51 -3.31
N CYS A 68 -1.14 -1.38 -2.69
CA CYS A 68 -2.02 -0.67 -1.76
C CYS A 68 -3.31 -0.24 -2.46
N PHE A 69 -3.23 0.32 -3.67
CA PHE A 69 -4.40 0.79 -4.40
C PHE A 69 -5.31 -0.34 -4.84
N ALA A 70 -4.77 -1.47 -5.30
CA ALA A 70 -5.57 -2.64 -5.66
C ALA A 70 -6.36 -3.17 -4.46
N ILE A 71 -5.73 -3.25 -3.29
CA ILE A 71 -6.38 -3.72 -2.05
C ILE A 71 -7.40 -2.70 -1.54
N ALA A 72 -7.00 -1.42 -1.45
CA ALA A 72 -7.87 -0.36 -0.99
C ALA A 72 -9.10 -0.19 -1.88
N ALA A 73 -8.95 -0.28 -3.20
CA ALA A 73 -10.06 -0.20 -4.15
C ALA A 73 -11.03 -1.38 -3.97
N ASN A 74 -10.51 -2.58 -3.76
CA ASN A 74 -11.35 -3.74 -3.48
C ASN A 74 -12.13 -3.56 -2.16
N TRP A 75 -11.46 -3.14 -1.08
CA TRP A 75 -12.13 -2.93 0.21
C TRP A 75 -13.09 -1.74 0.22
N PHE A 76 -12.82 -0.70 -0.55
CA PHE A 76 -13.75 0.41 -0.72
C PHE A 76 -15.06 -0.04 -1.39
N ASN A 77 -14.96 -0.79 -2.50
CA ASN A 77 -16.10 -1.27 -3.28
C ASN A 77 -16.80 -2.48 -2.63
N HIS A 78 -16.06 -3.30 -1.90
CA HIS A 78 -16.53 -4.54 -1.29
C HIS A 78 -16.09 -4.63 0.18
N PRO A 79 -16.65 -3.78 1.07
CA PRO A 79 -16.18 -3.62 2.45
C PRO A 79 -16.38 -4.84 3.34
N SER A 80 -17.22 -5.80 2.95
CA SER A 80 -17.41 -7.07 3.65
C SER A 80 -16.39 -8.14 3.24
N THR A 81 -15.58 -7.90 2.21
CA THR A 81 -14.63 -8.88 1.69
C THR A 81 -13.24 -8.66 2.28
N ALA A 82 -12.66 -9.72 2.86
CA ALA A 82 -11.31 -9.69 3.43
C ALA A 82 -10.21 -10.10 2.42
N THR A 83 -10.53 -10.14 1.12
CA THR A 83 -9.67 -10.79 0.13
C THR A 83 -8.82 -9.79 -0.63
N ALA A 84 -7.49 -9.91 -0.52
CA ALA A 84 -6.56 -9.26 -1.44
C ALA A 84 -6.46 -10.06 -2.76
N SER A 85 -6.31 -9.36 -3.90
CA SER A 85 -6.16 -10.00 -5.21
C SER A 85 -4.86 -10.81 -5.30
N THR A 86 -4.85 -11.87 -6.12
CA THR A 86 -3.65 -12.71 -6.33
C THR A 86 -2.46 -11.89 -6.81
N THR A 87 -2.69 -10.95 -7.72
CA THR A 87 -1.66 -10.04 -8.23
C THR A 87 -1.07 -9.16 -7.12
N ALA A 88 -1.90 -8.58 -6.25
CA ALA A 88 -1.41 -7.78 -5.14
C ALA A 88 -0.55 -8.62 -4.17
N LYS A 89 -0.94 -9.88 -3.91
CA LYS A 89 -0.13 -10.80 -3.09
C LYS A 89 1.22 -11.12 -3.73
N SER A 90 1.28 -11.31 -5.04
CA SER A 90 2.55 -11.53 -5.75
C SER A 90 3.47 -10.31 -5.68
N ILE A 91 2.93 -9.10 -5.83
CA ILE A 91 3.68 -7.86 -5.66
C ILE A 91 4.22 -7.73 -4.23
N ILE A 92 3.38 -7.98 -3.22
CA ILE A 92 3.80 -7.99 -1.81
C ILE A 92 4.97 -8.97 -1.59
N GLY A 93 4.91 -10.17 -2.18
CA GLY A 93 5.99 -11.15 -2.08
C GLY A 93 7.31 -10.68 -2.70
N GLN A 94 7.25 -10.01 -3.86
CA GLN A 94 8.43 -9.41 -4.49
C GLN A 94 9.03 -8.30 -3.61
N LEU A 95 8.17 -7.40 -3.12
CA LEU A 95 8.59 -6.29 -2.25
C LEU A 95 9.17 -6.79 -0.93
N ARG A 96 8.65 -7.87 -0.36
CA ARG A 96 9.21 -8.52 0.82
C ARG A 96 10.64 -9.01 0.56
N GLY A 97 10.89 -9.67 -0.57
CA GLY A 97 12.25 -10.08 -0.93
C GLY A 97 13.22 -8.90 -1.02
N SER A 98 12.79 -7.81 -1.68
CA SER A 98 13.61 -6.59 -1.77
C SER A 98 13.80 -5.89 -0.42
N TYR A 99 12.82 -5.98 0.48
CA TYR A 99 12.93 -5.46 1.84
C TYR A 99 13.96 -6.27 2.62
N ASP A 100 13.84 -7.59 2.62
CA ASP A 100 14.77 -8.50 3.31
C ASP A 100 16.21 -8.25 2.82
N GLU A 101 16.44 -8.11 1.51
CA GLU A 101 17.75 -7.75 0.94
C GLU A 101 18.27 -6.38 1.41
N SER A 102 17.39 -5.42 1.65
CA SER A 102 17.78 -4.08 2.13
C SER A 102 18.14 -4.05 3.62
N GLU A 103 17.73 -5.06 4.38
CA GLU A 103 18.06 -5.22 5.80
C GLU A 103 19.33 -6.05 6.04
N VAL A 104 19.88 -6.69 5.00
CA VAL A 104 21.16 -7.41 5.11
C VAL A 104 22.30 -6.40 5.16
N SER A 105 23.09 -6.44 6.23
CA SER A 105 24.32 -5.65 6.34
C SER A 105 25.40 -6.16 5.37
N ASP A 106 26.29 -5.27 4.94
CA ASP A 106 27.40 -5.51 3.98
C ASP A 106 28.42 -6.58 4.47
N ASP A 107 28.22 -7.14 5.66
CA ASP A 107 28.99 -8.24 6.26
C ASP A 107 28.37 -9.64 6.04
N GLY A 108 27.22 -9.72 5.35
CA GLY A 108 26.55 -10.99 5.05
C GLY A 108 25.89 -11.65 6.25
N THR A 109 25.73 -10.92 7.37
CA THR A 109 24.89 -11.38 8.48
C THR A 109 23.45 -10.92 8.25
N THR A 110 22.52 -11.86 8.16
CA THR A 110 21.09 -11.56 8.22
C THR A 110 20.77 -11.12 9.65
N ALA A 111 20.15 -9.94 9.82
CA ALA A 111 19.57 -9.53 11.08
C ALA A 111 18.69 -10.67 11.62
N GLU A 112 18.93 -11.02 12.89
CA GLU A 112 18.54 -12.29 13.51
C GLU A 112 17.04 -12.63 13.36
N SER A 113 16.77 -13.93 13.17
CA SER A 113 15.44 -14.55 13.07
C SER A 113 14.67 -14.56 14.39
#